data_AF-A0A7D9KGA2-F1
#
_entry.id   AF-A0A7D9KGA2-F1
#
_cell.length_a   1.000
_cell.length_b   1.000
_cell.length_c   1.000
_cell.angle_alpha   90.00
_cell.angle_beta   90.00
_cell.angle_gamma   90.00
#
_symmetry.space_group_name_H-M   'P 1'
#
loop_
_entity.id
_entity.type
_entity.pdbx_description
1 polymer ?
#
loop_
_entity_poly.entity_id
_entity_poly.type
_entity_poly.pdbx_seq_one_letter_code
_entity_poly.pdbx_strand_id
1 'polypeptide(L)'
;MAEITPILKEGDHEQANNNRPILLLPMLSKVCEKMVLNQVVPYLDLNKRLSTEQSGNKKKHHSTETSLIETTDTILNAIDKKKVTAVVL
;
A
#
# COMPACT_ATOMS: atom_id res chain seq x y z
N MET A 1 -24.02 -10.54 -8.43
CA MET A 1 -23.96 -9.07 -8.38
C MET A 1 -22.93 -8.69 -7.31
N ALA A 2 -22.17 -7.62 -7.51
CA ALA A 2 -21.25 -7.14 -6.47
C ALA A 2 -22.04 -6.37 -5.41
N GLU A 3 -21.68 -6.55 -4.14
CA GLU A 3 -22.35 -5.92 -3.00
C GLU A 3 -21.42 -4.89 -2.36
N ILE A 4 -21.95 -3.72 -1.99
CA ILE A 4 -21.18 -2.68 -1.31
C ILE A 4 -21.62 -2.68 0.16
N THR A 5 -20.68 -2.94 1.06
CA THR A 5 -20.92 -2.95 2.50
C THR A 5 -20.04 -1.90 3.19
N PRO A 6 -20.61 -0.92 3.89
CA PRO A 6 -19.83 0.02 4.69
C PRO A 6 -19.27 -0.68 5.93
N ILE A 7 -17.97 -0.51 6.18
CA ILE A 7 -17.31 -0.98 7.40
C ILE A 7 -16.72 0.23 8.13
N LEU A 8 -16.97 0.32 9.44
CA LEU A 8 -16.38 1.36 10.27
C LEU A 8 -14.86 1.25 10.27
N LYS A 9 -14.21 2.37 9.99
CA LYS A 9 -12.76 2.52 10.09
C LYS A 9 -12.37 3.01 11.49
N GLU A 10 -13.01 4.07 11.97
CA GLU A 10 -12.73 4.70 13.27
C GLU A 10 -13.87 5.65 13.67
N GLY A 11 -14.11 5.87 14.97
CA GLY A 11 -15.11 6.84 15.44
C GLY A 11 -16.55 6.31 15.49
N ASP A 12 -17.51 7.19 15.21
CA ASP A 12 -18.95 6.91 15.27
C ASP A 12 -19.49 6.41 13.92
N HIS A 13 -20.31 5.36 13.95
CA HIS A 13 -20.94 4.74 12.79
C HIS A 13 -21.93 5.65 12.07
N GLU A 14 -22.60 6.57 12.77
CA GLU A 14 -23.59 7.48 12.19
C GLU A 14 -22.95 8.55 11.29
N GLN A 15 -21.64 8.77 11.44
CA GLN A 15 -20.90 9.68 10.57
C GLN A 15 -20.40 8.93 9.33
N ALA A 16 -20.91 9.30 8.16
CA ALA A 16 -20.54 8.64 6.89
C ALA A 16 -19.02 8.61 6.63
N ASN A 17 -18.29 9.66 7.03
CA ASN A 17 -16.83 9.78 6.84
C ASN A 17 -16.01 8.74 7.63
N ASN A 18 -16.60 8.18 8.70
CA ASN A 18 -15.98 7.19 9.56
C ASN A 18 -16.08 5.78 8.99
N ASN A 19 -16.91 5.58 7.96
CA ASN A 19 -17.12 4.31 7.31
C ASN A 19 -16.40 4.25 5.96
N ARG A 20 -15.84 3.09 5.64
CA ARG A 20 -15.22 2.78 4.34
C ARG A 20 -16.08 1.78 3.60
N PRO A 21 -16.55 2.08 2.37
CA PRO A 21 -17.27 1.10 1.57
C PRO A 21 -16.30 0.02 1.09
N ILE A 22 -16.68 -1.25 1.28
CA ILE A 22 -15.97 -2.41 0.72
C ILE A 22 -16.84 -3.07 -0.34
N LEU A 23 -16.24 -3.39 -1.48
CA LEU A 23 -16.88 -4.09 -2.57
C LEU A 23 -16.69 -5.59 -2.41
N LEU A 24 -17.75 -6.31 -2.03
CA LEU A 24 -17.77 -7.76 -2.02
C LEU A 24 -18.04 -8.28 -3.43
N LEU A 25 -16.94 -8.64 -4.10
CA LEU A 25 -16.99 -9.16 -5.46
C LEU A 25 -17.51 -10.60 -5.52
N PRO A 26 -18.30 -10.95 -6.56
CA PRO A 26 -18.66 -12.34 -6.85
C PRO A 26 -17.40 -13.21 -7.00
N MET A 27 -17.51 -14.49 -6.67
CA MET A 27 -16.36 -15.42 -6.70
C MET A 27 -15.62 -15.43 -8.03
N LEU A 28 -16.34 -15.40 -9.16
CA LEU A 28 -15.72 -15.37 -10.49
C LEU A 28 -14.85 -14.11 -10.70
N SER A 29 -15.31 -12.95 -10.24
CA SER A 29 -14.53 -11.70 -10.33
C SER A 29 -13.23 -11.78 -9.53
N LYS A 30 -13.26 -12.34 -8.31
CA LYS A 30 -12.05 -12.55 -7.49
C LYS A 30 -11.04 -13.50 -8.16
N VAL A 31 -11.53 -14.54 -8.85
CA VAL A 31 -10.68 -15.45 -9.62
C VAL A 31 -10.02 -14.71 -10.79
N CYS A 32 -10.79 -13.93 -11.56
CA CYS A 32 -10.24 -13.12 -12.65
C CYS A 32 -9.19 -12.11 -12.16
N GLU A 33 -9.46 -11.40 -11.07
CA GLU A 33 -8.48 -10.50 -10.45
C GLU A 33 -7.19 -11.22 -10.08
N LYS A 34 -7.30 -12.42 -9.49
CA LYS A 34 -6.13 -13.23 -9.14
C LYS A 34 -5.33 -13.67 -10.36
N MET A 35 -6.01 -14.05 -11.45
CA MET A 35 -5.36 -14.43 -12.71
C MET A 35 -4.58 -13.26 -13.29
N VAL A 36 -5.20 -12.08 -13.39
CA VAL A 36 -4.55 -10.85 -13.88
C VAL A 36 -3.36 -10.49 -12.99
N LEU A 37 -3.53 -10.50 -11.67
CA LEU A 37 -2.45 -10.22 -10.72
C LEU A 37 -1.25 -11.15 -10.91
N ASN A 38 -1.50 -12.44 -11.12
CA ASN A 38 -0.44 -13.44 -11.32
C ASN A 38 0.30 -13.27 -12.64
N GLN A 39 -0.29 -12.58 -13.64
CA GLN A 39 0.37 -12.28 -14.91
C GLN A 39 1.11 -10.93 -14.86
N VAL A 40 0.45 -9.89 -14.33
CA VAL A 40 0.95 -8.51 -14.36
C VAL A 40 2.11 -8.32 -13.39
N VAL A 41 2.03 -8.86 -12.17
CA VAL A 41 3.09 -8.63 -11.17
C VAL A 41 4.45 -9.19 -11.63
N PRO A 42 4.57 -10.44 -12.11
CA PRO A 42 5.84 -10.94 -12.63
C PRO A 42 6.37 -10.12 -13.81
N TYR A 43 5.49 -9.66 -14.70
CA TYR A 43 5.91 -8.80 -15.82
C TYR A 43 6.51 -7.48 -15.33
N LEU A 44 5.87 -6.81 -14.37
CA LEU A 44 6.36 -5.55 -13.80
C LEU A 44 7.69 -5.75 -13.07
N ASP A 45 7.83 -6.84 -12.33
CA ASP A 45 9.07 -7.19 -11.62
C ASP A 45 10.22 -7.46 -12.59
N LEU A 46 10.00 -8.33 -13.59
CA LEU A 46 11.03 -8.70 -14.58
C LEU A 46 11.53 -7.51 -15.39
N ASN A 47 10.65 -6.56 -15.69
CA ASN A 47 10.97 -5.36 -16.46
C ASN A 47 11.38 -4.17 -15.57
N LYS A 48 11.57 -4.36 -14.26
CA LYS A 48 11.95 -3.32 -13.29
C LYS A 48 11.06 -2.07 -13.40
N ARG A 49 9.75 -2.28 -13.55
CA ARG A 49 8.77 -1.20 -13.73
C ARG A 49 8.18 -0.69 -12.42
N LEU A 50 8.46 -1.35 -11.30
CA LEU A 50 8.12 -0.86 -9.97
C LEU A 50 9.27 -0.01 -9.42
N SER A 51 8.94 1.13 -8.79
CA SER A 51 9.93 1.99 -8.12
C SER A 51 10.67 1.20 -7.05
N THR A 52 11.99 1.35 -6.91
CA THR A 52 12.77 0.68 -5.86
C THR A 52 12.37 1.13 -4.46
N GLU A 53 12.02 2.41 -4.31
CA GLU A 53 11.64 3.04 -3.03
C GLU A 53 10.18 2.78 -2.64
N GLN A 54 9.40 2.13 -3.51
CA GLN A 54 8.02 1.77 -3.18
C GLN A 54 8.01 0.55 -2.24
N SER A 55 7.60 0.78 -1.01
CA SER A 55 7.45 -0.29 -0.01
C SER A 55 6.03 -0.89 0.09
N GLY A 56 5.02 -0.14 -0.33
CA GLY A 56 3.63 -0.58 -0.29
C GLY A 56 3.23 -1.49 -1.46
N ASN A 57 2.36 -2.48 -1.19
CA ASN A 57 1.70 -3.33 -2.19
C ASN A 57 2.66 -4.11 -3.11
N LYS A 58 3.84 -4.47 -2.60
CA LYS A 58 4.79 -5.35 -3.28
C LYS A 58 4.81 -6.73 -2.65
N LYS A 59 5.03 -7.76 -3.48
CA LYS A 59 5.12 -9.15 -3.03
C LYS A 59 6.43 -9.47 -2.30
N LYS A 60 7.52 -8.73 -2.56
CA LYS A 60 8.86 -9.09 -2.12
C LYS A 60 9.55 -7.93 -1.41
N HIS A 61 10.28 -8.27 -0.35
CA HIS A 61 11.34 -7.50 0.32
C HIS A 61 11.00 -6.09 0.85
N HIS A 62 9.73 -5.71 0.94
CA HIS A 62 9.33 -4.44 1.55
C HIS A 62 8.04 -4.58 2.37
N SER A 63 7.95 -3.81 3.45
CA SER A 63 6.77 -3.64 4.30
C SER A 63 6.65 -2.16 4.72
N THR A 64 5.58 -1.83 5.44
CA THR A 64 5.48 -0.49 6.08
C THR A 64 6.56 -0.28 7.13
N GLU A 65 7.02 -1.35 7.78
CA GLU A 65 8.10 -1.28 8.78
C GLU A 65 9.45 -1.04 8.12
N THR A 66 9.76 -1.72 7.01
CA THR A 66 11.02 -1.46 6.28
C THR A 66 11.07 -0.02 5.79
N SER A 67 9.95 0.50 5.28
CA SER A 67 9.84 1.90 4.86
C SER A 67 10.09 2.88 6.01
N LEU A 68 9.60 2.57 7.22
CA LEU A 68 9.80 3.41 8.40
C LEU A 68 11.26 3.38 8.85
N ILE A 69 11.89 2.21 8.85
CA ILE A 69 13.31 2.04 9.17
C ILE A 69 14.16 2.82 8.18
N GLU A 70 13.96 2.62 6.88
CA GLU A 70 14.69 3.32 5.81
C GLU A 70 14.58 4.84 5.92
N THR A 71 13.37 5.34 6.20
CA THR A 71 13.11 6.78 6.40
C THR A 71 13.85 7.30 7.64
N THR A 72 13.78 6.56 8.75
CA THR A 72 14.44 6.94 10.01
C THR A 72 15.96 6.96 9.85
N ASP A 73 16.54 5.93 9.23
CA ASP A 73 17.97 5.85 8.94
C ASP A 73 18.42 6.99 8.03
N THR A 74 17.62 7.34 7.02
CA THR A 74 17.91 8.47 6.13
C THR A 74 17.96 9.79 6.89
N ILE A 75 17.02 10.01 7.82
CA ILE A 75 16.98 11.21 8.66
C ILE A 75 18.20 11.27 9.59
N LEU A 76 18.52 10.18 10.29
CA LEU A 76 19.67 10.10 11.19
C LEU A 76 20.99 10.38 10.46
N ASN A 77 21.18 9.74 9.30
CA ASN A 77 22.36 9.97 8.46
C ASN A 77 22.48 11.42 7.96
N ALA A 78 21.36 12.11 7.73
CA ALA A 78 21.37 13.52 7.33
C ALA A 78 21.73 14.45 8.50
N ILE A 79 21.26 14.13 9.72
CA ILE A 79 21.63 14.83 10.95
C ILE A 79 23.13 14.73 11.21
N ASP A 80 23.72 13.53 11.10
CA ASP A 80 25.16 13.31 11.27
C ASP A 80 25.99 14.13 10.27
N LYS A 81 25.44 14.34 9.07
CA LYS A 81 26.05 15.15 8.00
C LYS A 81 25.71 16.65 8.11
N LYS A 82 25.07 17.08 9.19
CA LYS A 82 24.63 18.48 9.43
C LYS A 82 23.77 19.05 8.30
N LYS A 83 22.95 18.22 7.66
CA LYS A 83 22.00 18.64 6.62
C LYS A 83 20.65 18.98 7.26
N VAL A 84 19.89 19.85 6.58
CA VAL A 84 18.49 20.10 6.91
C VAL A 84 17.64 19.04 6.23
N THR A 85 16.76 18.39 7.00
CA THR A 85 15.84 17.36 6.52
C THR A 85 14.40 17.82 6.73
N ALA A 86 13.53 17.59 5.75
CA ALA A 86 12.10 17.83 5.87
C ALA A 86 11.35 16.54 5.49
N VAL A 87 10.32 16.22 6.26
CA VAL A 87 9.41 15.10 5.99
C VAL A 87 8.05 15.67 5.64
N VAL A 88 7.48 15.20 4.53
CA VAL A 88 6.13 15.57 4.10
C VAL A 88 5.28 14.30 4.16
N LEU A 89 4.10 14.41 4.79
CA LEU A 89 3.12 13.34 4.97
C LEU A 89 2.01 13.46 3.93
#